data_AF-A0A7X0U7Q1-F1
#
_entry.id   AF-A0A7X0U7Q1-F1
#
_cell.length_a   1.000
_cell.length_b   1.000
_cell.length_c   1.000
_cell.angle_alpha   90.00
_cell.angle_beta   90.00
_cell.angle_gamma   90.00
#
_symmetry.space_group_name_H-M   'P 1'
#
loop_
_entity.id
_entity.type
_entity.pdbx_description
1 polymer ?
#
loop_
_entity_poly.entity_id
_entity_poly.type
_entity_poly.pdbx_seq_one_letter_code
_entity_poly.pdbx_strand_id
1 'polypeptide(L)'
;MHSPTLVILSSILAALVTSVLLVMWHFNRGIPGLRLWMLSFLCAFVFSASLLLRERLPEVVSVVISQGAVSLAAYLCLLGSRAYMGRRALPHTYAGLAIGALVLGAIYFTVVQPHLGMRFVLAGLGAGVFFLLTARTMAQGDVRLVPARYLFAVAALAHGLFLLLRPLLFRLGTGLGEGPLDATLVARLS
;
A
#
# COMPACT_ATOMS: atom_id res chain seq x y z
N MET A 1 7.37 -14.84 4.68
CA MET A 1 6.72 -15.62 3.60
C MET A 1 5.45 -14.91 3.16
N HIS A 2 5.39 -14.33 1.97
CA HIS A 2 4.10 -13.97 1.39
C HIS A 2 3.52 -15.26 0.82
N SER A 3 2.46 -15.78 1.42
CA SER A 3 1.78 -16.92 0.81
C SER A 3 1.34 -16.50 -0.60
N PRO A 4 1.80 -17.16 -1.68
CA PRO A 4 1.45 -16.79 -3.05
C PRO A 4 -0.06 -16.67 -3.25
N THR A 5 -0.84 -17.46 -2.50
CA THR A 5 -2.30 -17.42 -2.50
C THR A 5 -2.86 -16.06 -2.09
N LEU A 6 -2.29 -15.40 -1.07
CA LEU A 6 -2.74 -14.07 -0.63
C LEU A 6 -2.50 -13.00 -1.70
N VAL A 7 -1.38 -13.08 -2.41
CA VAL A 7 -1.05 -12.14 -3.48
C VAL A 7 -1.97 -12.36 -4.69
N ILE A 8 -2.26 -13.61 -5.03
CA ILE A 8 -3.22 -13.96 -6.10
C ILE A 8 -4.61 -13.42 -5.75
N LEU A 9 -5.12 -13.71 -4.55
CA LEU A 9 -6.43 -13.24 -4.09
C LEU A 9 -6.49 -11.70 -4.08
N SER A 10 -5.44 -11.03 -3.60
CA SER A 10 -5.34 -9.57 -3.65
C SER A 10 -5.37 -9.03 -5.08
N SER A 11 -4.70 -9.70 -6.01
CA SER A 11 -4.69 -9.31 -7.43
C SER A 11 -6.07 -9.46 -8.07
N ILE A 12 -6.74 -10.59 -7.83
CA ILE A 12 -8.11 -10.84 -8.35
C ILE A 12 -9.08 -9.80 -7.79
N LEU A 13 -9.03 -9.55 -6.47
CA LEU A 13 -9.89 -8.57 -5.82
C LEU A 13 -9.62 -7.15 -6.37
N ALA A 14 -8.36 -6.75 -6.51
CA ALA A 14 -8.00 -5.44 -7.07
C ALA A 14 -8.49 -5.29 -8.52
N ALA A 15 -8.36 -6.33 -9.35
CA ALA A 15 -8.89 -6.33 -10.71
C ALA A 15 -10.42 -6.20 -10.73
N LEU A 16 -11.12 -6.99 -9.90
CA LEU A 16 -12.58 -6.93 -9.77
C LEU A 16 -13.05 -5.53 -9.37
N VAL A 17 -12.48 -4.97 -8.30
CA VAL A 17 -12.84 -3.63 -7.82
C VAL A 17 -12.52 -2.57 -8.87
N THR A 18 -11.38 -2.68 -9.56
CA THR A 18 -11.04 -1.76 -10.66
C THR A 18 -12.09 -1.80 -11.77
N SER A 19 -12.50 -3.00 -12.20
CA SER A 19 -13.53 -3.18 -13.23
C SER A 19 -14.88 -2.60 -12.80
N VAL A 20 -15.30 -2.85 -11.56
CA VAL A 20 -16.54 -2.28 -11.01
C VAL A 20 -16.47 -0.76 -11.00
N LEU A 21 -15.36 -0.17 -10.52
CA LEU A 21 -15.19 1.28 -10.49
C LEU A 21 -15.08 1.89 -11.89
N LEU A 22 -14.51 1.17 -12.85
CA LEU A 22 -14.47 1.60 -14.26
C LEU A 22 -15.87 1.69 -14.84
N VAL A 23 -16.71 0.67 -14.63
CA VAL A 23 -18.11 0.67 -15.05
C VAL A 23 -18.88 1.77 -14.35
N MET A 24 -18.73 1.89 -13.02
CA MET A 24 -19.36 2.96 -12.24
C MET A 24 -18.94 4.34 -12.72
N TRP A 25 -17.66 4.56 -13.02
CA TRP A 25 -17.18 5.83 -13.55
C TRP A 25 -17.72 6.11 -14.95
N HIS A 26 -17.81 5.09 -15.81
CA HIS A 26 -18.36 5.22 -17.16
C HIS A 26 -19.79 5.78 -17.12
N PHE A 27 -20.63 5.25 -16.22
CA PHE A 27 -22.03 5.69 -16.07
C PHE A 27 -22.22 6.90 -15.16
N ASN A 28 -21.33 7.13 -14.18
CA ASN A 28 -21.47 8.15 -13.14
C ASN A 28 -20.30 9.14 -13.16
N ARG A 29 -20.02 9.74 -14.33
CA ARG A 29 -18.93 10.72 -14.49
C ARG A 29 -19.04 11.95 -13.57
N GLY A 30 -20.23 12.23 -13.04
CA GLY A 30 -20.48 13.34 -12.11
C GLY A 30 -19.99 13.12 -10.69
N ILE A 31 -19.62 11.89 -10.28
CA ILE A 31 -19.15 11.63 -8.91
C ILE A 31 -17.67 12.04 -8.77
N PRO A 32 -17.35 13.07 -7.98
CA PRO A 32 -15.98 13.52 -7.82
C PRO A 32 -15.14 12.45 -7.10
N GLY A 33 -13.91 12.23 -7.59
CA GLY A 33 -12.97 11.27 -7.01
C GLY A 33 -13.09 9.84 -7.54
N LEU A 34 -14.19 9.45 -8.18
CA LEU A 34 -14.44 8.08 -8.63
C LEU A 34 -13.36 7.56 -9.60
N ARG A 35 -12.96 8.39 -10.58
CA ARG A 35 -11.86 8.07 -11.51
C ARG A 35 -10.54 7.85 -10.78
N LEU A 36 -10.28 8.61 -9.73
CA LEU A 36 -9.03 8.54 -8.98
C LEU A 36 -8.97 7.27 -8.12
N TRP A 37 -10.10 6.86 -7.52
CA TRP A 37 -10.18 5.57 -6.85
C TRP A 37 -10.03 4.40 -7.83
N MET A 38 -10.65 4.47 -9.01
CA MET A 38 -10.43 3.47 -10.07
C MET A 38 -8.93 3.36 -10.42
N LEU A 39 -8.25 4.48 -10.69
CA LEU A 39 -6.81 4.47 -10.97
C LEU A 39 -5.97 3.99 -9.78
N SER A 40 -6.39 4.31 -8.54
CA SER A 40 -5.75 3.78 -7.33
C SER A 40 -5.80 2.25 -7.28
N PHE A 41 -6.98 1.65 -7.53
CA PHE A 41 -7.12 0.20 -7.54
C PHE A 41 -6.40 -0.45 -8.73
N LEU A 42 -6.32 0.23 -9.88
CA LEU A 42 -5.49 -0.20 -11.00
C LEU A 42 -4.01 -0.24 -10.61
N CYS A 43 -3.51 0.78 -9.92
CA CYS A 43 -2.13 0.79 -9.41
C CYS A 43 -1.92 -0.31 -8.35
N ALA A 44 -2.89 -0.58 -7.49
CA ALA A 44 -2.83 -1.70 -6.55
C ALA A 44 -2.78 -3.06 -7.27
N PHE A 45 -3.53 -3.22 -8.36
CA PHE A 45 -3.46 -4.40 -9.22
C PHE A 45 -2.06 -4.54 -9.87
N VAL A 46 -1.52 -3.47 -10.44
CA VAL A 46 -0.16 -3.45 -11.02
C VAL A 46 0.89 -3.82 -9.96
N PHE A 47 0.75 -3.29 -8.75
CA PHE A 47 1.61 -3.66 -7.63
C PHE A 47 1.54 -5.17 -7.34
N SER A 48 0.35 -5.73 -7.14
CA SER A 48 0.21 -7.15 -6.83
C SER A 48 0.67 -8.06 -7.98
N ALA A 49 0.37 -7.70 -9.23
CA ALA A 49 0.87 -8.39 -10.41
C ALA A 49 2.40 -8.36 -10.51
N SER A 50 3.02 -7.21 -10.17
CA SER A 50 4.49 -7.09 -10.16
C SER A 50 5.17 -7.99 -9.13
N LEU A 51 4.48 -8.34 -8.03
CA LEU A 51 4.99 -9.28 -7.05
C LEU A 51 4.95 -10.72 -7.56
N LEU A 52 3.91 -11.09 -8.34
CA LEU A 52 3.80 -12.41 -8.97
C LEU A 52 4.82 -12.60 -10.10
N LEU A 53 5.13 -11.51 -10.82
CA LEU A 53 6.08 -11.51 -11.93
C LEU A 53 7.51 -11.18 -11.51
N ARG A 54 7.79 -11.07 -10.21
CA ARG A 54 9.09 -10.64 -9.69
C ARG A 54 10.25 -11.47 -10.23
N GLU A 55 10.11 -12.80 -10.26
CA GLU A 55 11.15 -13.71 -10.73
C GLU A 55 11.42 -13.62 -12.24
N ARG A 56 10.52 -12.98 -13.01
CA ARG A 56 10.66 -12.81 -14.45
C ARG A 56 11.16 -11.42 -14.86
N LEU A 57 11.27 -10.50 -13.92
CA LEU A 57 11.66 -9.11 -14.17
C LEU A 57 13.09 -8.87 -13.64
N PRO A 58 13.87 -8.00 -14.29
CA PRO A 58 15.10 -7.50 -13.70
C PRO A 58 14.81 -6.90 -12.32
N GLU A 59 15.69 -7.14 -11.35
CA GLU A 59 15.41 -6.80 -9.94
C GLU A 59 15.01 -5.33 -9.76
N VAL A 60 15.79 -4.41 -10.35
CA VAL A 60 15.54 -2.96 -10.28
C VAL A 60 14.19 -2.59 -10.89
N VAL A 61 13.82 -3.22 -12.01
CA VAL A 61 12.53 -2.96 -12.69
C VAL A 61 11.37 -3.39 -11.79
N SER A 62 11.47 -4.57 -11.17
CA SER A 62 10.47 -5.04 -10.21
C SER A 62 10.35 -4.09 -8.99
N VAL A 63 11.47 -3.54 -8.51
CA VAL A 63 11.47 -2.57 -7.41
C VAL A 63 10.78 -1.27 -7.81
N VAL A 64 11.14 -0.70 -8.95
CA VAL A 64 10.56 0.57 -9.43
C VAL A 64 9.06 0.43 -9.65
N ILE A 65 8.62 -0.65 -10.30
CA ILE A 65 7.19 -0.91 -10.54
C ILE A 65 6.47 -1.09 -9.21
N SER A 66 6.95 -1.96 -8.32
CA SER A 66 6.25 -2.24 -7.06
C SER A 66 6.21 -1.02 -6.14
N GLN A 67 7.34 -0.34 -5.92
CA GLN A 67 7.44 0.82 -5.04
C GLN A 67 6.66 2.02 -5.61
N GLY A 68 6.76 2.24 -6.92
CA GLY A 68 6.03 3.30 -7.61
C GLY A 68 4.52 3.05 -7.58
N ALA A 69 4.09 1.85 -7.95
CA ALA A 69 2.66 1.50 -8.02
C ALA A 69 1.97 1.58 -6.65
N VAL A 70 2.58 1.06 -5.58
CA VAL A 70 1.98 1.11 -4.23
C VAL A 70 1.88 2.55 -3.72
N SER A 71 2.90 3.38 -3.96
CA SER A 71 2.92 4.78 -3.52
C SER A 71 1.93 5.61 -4.33
N LEU A 72 1.86 5.39 -5.65
CA LEU A 72 0.91 6.06 -6.53
C LEU A 72 -0.53 5.66 -6.22
N ALA A 73 -0.79 4.38 -5.93
CA ALA A 73 -2.11 3.91 -5.49
C ALA A 73 -2.56 4.67 -4.25
N ALA A 74 -1.74 4.71 -3.20
CA ALA A 74 -2.09 5.40 -1.96
C ALA A 74 -2.29 6.91 -2.17
N TYR A 75 -1.47 7.55 -3.01
CA TYR A 75 -1.62 8.97 -3.36
C TYR A 75 -2.92 9.25 -4.13
N LEU A 76 -3.25 8.43 -5.13
CA LEU A 76 -4.49 8.56 -5.89
C LEU A 76 -5.72 8.32 -5.01
N CYS A 77 -5.62 7.40 -4.05
CA CYS A 77 -6.65 7.16 -3.04
C CYS A 77 -6.91 8.43 -2.21
N LEU A 78 -5.85 9.09 -1.74
CA LEU A 78 -5.94 10.37 -1.03
C LEU A 78 -6.56 11.47 -1.90
N LEU A 79 -6.12 11.59 -3.16
CA LEU A 79 -6.66 12.60 -4.07
C LEU A 79 -8.14 12.35 -4.38
N GLY A 80 -8.53 11.09 -4.57
CA GLY A 80 -9.93 10.67 -4.75
C GLY A 80 -10.80 11.04 -3.55
N SER A 81 -10.33 10.75 -2.33
CA SER A 81 -11.03 11.12 -1.09
C SER A 81 -11.13 12.62 -0.88
N ARG A 82 -10.11 13.40 -1.27
CA ARG A 82 -10.18 14.87 -1.22
C ARG A 82 -11.18 15.42 -2.22
N ALA A 83 -11.19 14.91 -3.45
CA ALA A 83 -12.14 15.30 -4.48
C ALA A 83 -13.59 14.97 -4.06
N TYR A 84 -13.82 13.77 -3.53
CA TYR A 84 -15.11 13.35 -2.98
C TYR A 84 -15.60 14.30 -1.87
N MET A 85 -14.69 14.76 -1.01
CA MET A 85 -14.99 15.70 0.07
C MET A 85 -15.05 17.18 -0.38
N GLY A 86 -14.99 17.46 -1.69
CA GLY A 86 -15.03 18.83 -2.23
C GLY A 86 -13.80 19.68 -1.88
N ARG A 87 -12.67 19.05 -1.55
CA ARG A 87 -11.45 19.73 -1.10
C ARG A 87 -10.47 19.97 -2.23
N ARG A 88 -9.69 21.05 -2.12
CA ARG A 88 -8.61 21.36 -3.06
C ARG A 88 -7.61 20.20 -3.16
N ALA A 89 -7.15 19.93 -4.38
CA ALA A 89 -6.08 18.98 -4.62
C ALA A 89 -4.82 19.38 -3.84
N LEU A 90 -4.06 18.38 -3.41
CA LEU A 90 -2.73 18.64 -2.86
C LEU A 90 -1.78 19.03 -3.99
N PRO A 91 -0.79 19.90 -3.74
CA PRO A 91 0.23 20.21 -4.73
C PRO A 91 0.96 18.94 -5.17
N HIS A 92 0.81 18.59 -6.45
CA HIS A 92 1.36 17.36 -7.04
C HIS A 92 2.89 17.31 -6.98
N THR A 93 3.56 18.46 -6.89
CA THR A 93 5.02 18.57 -6.81
C THR A 93 5.58 17.89 -5.57
N TYR A 94 5.05 18.19 -4.39
CA TYR A 94 5.51 17.56 -3.14
C TYR A 94 5.26 16.06 -3.12
N ALA A 95 4.09 15.63 -3.64
CA ALA A 95 3.78 14.20 -3.73
C ALA A 95 4.72 13.48 -4.72
N GLY A 96 4.99 14.08 -5.88
CA GLY A 96 5.92 13.54 -6.87
C GLY A 96 7.34 13.45 -6.34
N LEU A 97 7.83 14.48 -5.64
CA LEU A 97 9.14 14.46 -4.99
C LEU A 97 9.22 13.39 -3.90
N ALA A 98 8.20 13.25 -3.07
CA ALA A 98 8.15 12.23 -2.02
C ALA A 98 8.17 10.81 -2.63
N ILE A 99 7.33 10.55 -3.64
CA ILE A 99 7.31 9.25 -4.34
C ILE A 99 8.65 8.99 -5.03
N GLY A 100 9.22 9.99 -5.71
CA GLY A 100 10.52 9.91 -6.35
C GLY A 100 11.63 9.56 -5.35
N ALA A 101 11.68 10.24 -4.20
CA ALA A 101 12.64 9.96 -3.13
C ALA A 101 12.50 8.53 -2.58
N LEU A 102 11.26 8.05 -2.40
CA LEU A 102 11.01 6.68 -1.95
C LEU A 102 11.47 5.63 -2.98
N VAL A 103 11.22 5.87 -4.27
CA VAL A 103 11.68 4.99 -5.36
C VAL A 103 13.21 5.00 -5.45
N LEU A 104 13.85 6.17 -5.40
CA LEU A 104 15.31 6.28 -5.40
C LEU A 104 15.93 5.58 -4.19
N GLY A 105 15.35 5.75 -3.00
CA GLY A 105 15.76 5.03 -1.80
C GLY A 105 15.62 3.52 -1.96
N ALA A 106 14.52 3.05 -2.56
CA ALA A 106 14.30 1.63 -2.80
C ALA A 106 15.34 1.05 -3.79
N ILE A 107 15.70 1.80 -4.84
CA ILE A 107 16.78 1.44 -5.76
C ILE A 107 18.12 1.38 -5.02
N TYR A 108 18.44 2.38 -4.20
CA TYR A 108 19.68 2.42 -3.42
C TYR A 108 19.83 1.18 -2.52
N PHE A 109 18.79 0.82 -1.77
CA PHE A 109 18.79 -0.39 -0.92
C PHE A 109 18.64 -1.70 -1.70
N THR A 110 18.58 -1.64 -3.02
CA THR A 110 18.60 -2.80 -3.92
C THR A 110 19.98 -2.97 -4.53
N VAL A 111 20.59 -1.90 -5.04
CA VAL A 111 21.82 -1.97 -5.84
C VAL A 111 23.08 -1.64 -5.04
N VAL A 112 23.03 -0.65 -4.15
CA VAL A 112 24.22 -0.11 -3.47
C VAL A 112 24.44 -0.79 -2.12
N GLN A 113 23.38 -0.89 -1.32
CA GLN A 113 23.42 -1.56 -0.02
C GLN A 113 22.20 -2.49 0.10
N PRO A 114 22.31 -3.75 -0.38
CA PRO A 114 21.22 -4.70 -0.36
C PRO A 114 20.66 -4.90 1.06
N HIS A 115 19.54 -4.25 1.35
CA HIS A 115 18.89 -4.33 2.66
C HIS A 115 17.39 -4.49 2.48
N LEU A 116 16.96 -5.76 2.50
CA LEU A 116 15.57 -6.14 2.24
C LEU A 116 14.57 -5.55 3.25
N GLY A 117 14.96 -5.41 4.53
CA GLY A 117 14.17 -4.72 5.55
C GLY A 117 13.90 -3.24 5.23
N MET A 118 14.91 -2.47 4.80
CA MET A 118 14.75 -1.06 4.46
C MET A 118 13.85 -0.85 3.24
N ARG A 119 13.89 -1.76 2.26
CA ARG A 119 12.95 -1.76 1.12
C ARG A 119 11.50 -1.89 1.60
N PHE A 120 11.22 -2.74 2.58
CA PHE A 120 9.89 -2.84 3.18
C PHE A 120 9.48 -1.61 3.99
N VAL A 121 10.42 -1.00 4.72
CA VAL A 121 10.17 0.25 5.46
C VAL A 121 9.79 1.37 4.49
N LEU A 122 10.53 1.54 3.39
CA LEU A 122 10.24 2.56 2.38
C LEU A 122 8.89 2.32 1.67
N ALA A 123 8.58 1.07 1.34
CA ALA A 123 7.26 0.70 0.80
C ALA A 123 6.12 1.03 1.77
N GLY A 124 6.31 0.73 3.06
CA GLY A 124 5.33 1.00 4.12
C GLY A 124 5.16 2.48 4.42
N LEU A 125 6.25 3.26 4.44
CA LEU A 125 6.24 4.67 4.82
C LEU A 125 5.43 5.52 3.83
N GLY A 126 5.70 5.37 2.53
CA GLY A 126 4.99 6.13 1.50
C GLY A 126 3.49 5.85 1.49
N ALA A 127 3.15 4.58 1.29
CA ALA A 127 1.75 4.17 1.21
C ALA A 127 1.00 4.38 2.54
N GLY A 128 1.64 4.04 3.67
CA GLY A 128 1.06 4.18 5.00
C GLY A 128 0.68 5.62 5.34
N VAL A 129 1.59 6.58 5.13
CA VAL A 129 1.30 8.00 5.39
C VAL A 129 0.15 8.50 4.53
N PHE A 130 0.11 8.17 3.24
CA PHE A 130 -1.01 8.57 2.38
C PHE A 130 -2.34 7.96 2.82
N PHE A 131 -2.37 6.69 3.23
CA PHE A 131 -3.60 6.06 3.75
C PHE A 131 -4.06 6.67 5.09
N LEU A 132 -3.15 7.06 5.98
CA LEU A 132 -3.51 7.79 7.20
C LEU A 132 -4.10 9.17 6.89
N LEU A 133 -3.54 9.90 5.91
CA LEU A 133 -4.09 11.17 5.45
C LEU A 133 -5.46 10.98 4.80
N THR A 134 -5.66 9.88 4.08
CA THR A 134 -6.97 9.49 3.51
C THR A 134 -7.98 9.26 4.62
N ALA A 135 -7.63 8.48 5.63
CA ALA A 135 -8.48 8.22 6.80
C ALA A 135 -8.87 9.53 7.50
N ARG A 136 -7.89 10.40 7.77
CA ARG A 136 -8.15 11.72 8.36
C ARG A 136 -9.07 12.58 7.52
N THR A 137 -8.90 12.56 6.19
CA THR A 137 -9.75 13.32 5.26
C THR A 137 -11.20 12.83 5.29
N MET A 138 -11.39 11.50 5.35
CA MET A 138 -12.71 10.87 5.33
C MET A 138 -13.39 10.86 6.71
N ALA A 139 -12.63 10.96 7.80
CA ALA A 139 -13.18 11.02 9.15
C ALA A 139 -13.82 12.38 9.52
N GLN A 140 -13.74 13.38 8.64
CA GLN A 140 -14.24 14.73 8.92
C GLN A 140 -15.69 14.91 8.43
N GLY A 141 -16.54 15.48 9.30
CA GLY A 141 -17.96 15.76 9.04
C GLY A 141 -18.88 15.07 10.05
N ASP A 142 -20.18 15.02 9.75
CA ASP A 142 -21.18 14.32 10.57
C ASP A 142 -21.30 12.84 10.15
N VAL A 143 -21.31 11.94 11.13
CA VAL A 143 -21.44 10.48 10.96
C VAL A 143 -22.84 10.08 10.51
N ARG A 144 -23.86 10.81 10.97
CA ARG A 144 -25.27 10.44 10.77
C ARG A 144 -25.73 10.59 9.33
N LEU A 145 -25.07 11.44 8.55
CA LEU A 145 -25.44 11.74 7.16
C LEU A 145 -24.82 10.76 6.15
N VAL A 146 -23.59 10.27 6.41
CA VAL A 146 -22.83 9.47 5.43
C VAL A 146 -22.01 8.36 6.14
N PRO A 147 -22.65 7.33 6.72
CA PRO A 147 -21.96 6.33 7.54
C PRO A 147 -20.92 5.51 6.76
N ALA A 148 -21.17 5.25 5.47
CA ALA A 148 -20.24 4.52 4.60
C ALA A 148 -18.85 5.19 4.49
N ARG A 149 -18.79 6.52 4.65
CA ARG A 149 -17.52 7.28 4.65
C ARG A 149 -16.60 6.84 5.80
N TYR A 150 -17.19 6.57 6.97
CA TYR A 150 -16.43 6.19 8.16
C TYR A 150 -15.93 4.75 8.09
N LEU A 151 -16.69 3.85 7.45
CA LEU A 151 -16.19 2.49 7.17
C LEU A 151 -14.92 2.56 6.31
N PHE A 152 -14.94 3.39 5.25
CA PHE A 152 -13.75 3.60 4.43
C PHE A 152 -12.60 4.29 5.21
N ALA A 153 -12.92 5.25 6.08
CA ALA A 153 -11.91 5.90 6.92
C ALA A 153 -11.23 4.90 7.88
N VAL A 154 -12.01 4.03 8.53
CA VAL A 154 -11.49 2.98 9.42
C VAL A 154 -10.66 1.97 8.63
N ALA A 155 -11.13 1.53 7.46
CA ALA A 155 -10.37 0.63 6.59
C ALA A 155 -9.03 1.25 6.15
N ALA A 156 -9.04 2.52 5.74
CA ALA A 156 -7.82 3.25 5.36
C ALA A 156 -6.87 3.45 6.56
N LEU A 157 -7.40 3.74 7.75
CA LEU A 157 -6.63 3.87 8.98
C LEU A 157 -5.94 2.55 9.33
N ALA A 158 -6.71 1.46 9.39
CA ALA A 158 -6.21 0.13 9.70
C ALA A 158 -5.15 -0.30 8.68
N HIS A 159 -5.40 -0.07 7.40
CA HIS A 159 -4.45 -0.41 6.34
C HIS A 159 -3.16 0.43 6.43
N GLY A 160 -3.28 1.75 6.67
CA GLY A 160 -2.14 2.64 6.83
C GLY A 160 -1.27 2.26 8.05
N LEU A 161 -1.90 2.00 9.20
CA LEU A 161 -1.21 1.53 10.40
C LEU A 161 -0.54 0.18 10.18
N PHE A 162 -1.24 -0.78 9.55
CA PHE A 162 -0.67 -2.07 9.21
C PHE A 162 0.60 -1.91 8.37
N LEU A 163 0.59 -1.07 7.33
CA LEU A 163 1.76 -0.84 6.47
C LEU A 163 2.95 -0.23 7.22
N LEU A 164 2.71 0.68 8.16
CA LEU A 164 3.76 1.31 8.97
C LEU A 164 4.32 0.39 10.06
N LEU A 165 3.48 -0.45 10.67
CA LEU A 165 3.87 -1.37 11.74
C LEU A 165 4.47 -2.67 11.20
N ARG A 166 4.17 -3.01 9.95
CA ARG A 166 4.62 -4.24 9.28
C ARG A 166 6.12 -4.55 9.49
N PRO A 167 7.07 -3.61 9.35
CA PRO A 167 8.50 -3.91 9.56
C PRO A 167 8.83 -4.35 11.01
N LEU A 168 8.14 -3.77 12.01
CA LEU A 168 8.29 -4.14 13.42
C LEU A 168 7.71 -5.54 13.68
N LEU A 169 6.54 -5.84 13.12
CA LEU A 169 5.89 -7.15 13.22
C LEU A 169 6.79 -8.26 12.64
N PHE A 170 7.47 -8.00 11.52
CA PHE A 170 8.40 -8.97 10.95
C PHE A 170 9.66 -9.16 11.79
N ARG A 171 10.21 -8.10 12.42
CA ARG A 171 11.33 -8.23 13.38
C ARG A 171 10.94 -9.02 14.63
N LEU A 172 9.73 -8.79 15.15
CA LEU A 172 9.21 -9.54 16.30
C LEU A 172 9.00 -11.03 15.96
N GLY A 173 8.50 -11.32 14.77
CA GLY A 173 8.31 -12.70 14.29
C GLY A 173 9.62 -13.49 14.14
N THR A 174 10.70 -12.83 13.69
CA THR A 174 12.03 -13.46 13.64
C THR A 174 12.65 -13.62 15.03
N GLY A 175 12.46 -12.65 15.93
CA GLY A 175 12.98 -12.71 17.30
C GLY A 175 12.28 -13.73 18.21
N LEU A 176 11.02 -14.08 17.93
CA LEU A 176 10.29 -15.15 18.62
C LEU A 176 10.62 -16.55 18.09
N GLY A 177 11.13 -16.66 16.86
CA GLY A 177 11.59 -17.93 16.25
C GLY A 177 13.05 -18.29 16.54
N GLU A 178 13.84 -17.36 17.06
CA GLU A 178 15.21 -17.56 17.55
C GLU A 178 15.28 -17.38 19.08
N GLY A 179 14.25 -17.85 19.78
CA GLY A 179 14.24 -17.86 21.25
C GLY A 179 15.26 -18.87 21.80
N PRO A 180 15.93 -18.59 22.95
CA PRO A 180 16.85 -19.53 23.60
C PRO A 180 16.23 -20.90 23.95
N LEU A 181 14.90 -20.98 23.91
CA LEU A 181 14.13 -22.17 24.21
C LEU A 181 14.42 -23.34 23.25
N ASP A 182 14.62 -23.08 21.96
CA ASP A 182 14.95 -24.13 20.99
C ASP A 182 16.36 -24.70 21.20
N ALA A 183 17.33 -23.84 21.52
CA ALA A 183 18.69 -24.28 21.84
C ALA A 183 18.73 -25.14 23.12
N THR A 184 17.94 -24.79 24.15
CA THR A 184 17.84 -25.58 25.37
C THR A 184 17.08 -26.90 25.21
N LEU A 185 16.15 -27.00 24.27
CA LEU A 185 15.39 -28.23 24.02
C LEU A 185 16.23 -29.23 23.21
N VAL A 186 17.00 -28.75 22.23
CA VAL A 186 17.96 -29.56 21.46
C VAL A 186 19.09 -30.08 22.36
N ALA A 187 19.60 -29.26 23.28
CA ALA A 187 20.63 -29.67 24.24
C ALA A 187 20.15 -30.69 25.30
N ARG A 188 18.83 -30.91 25.44
CA ARG A 188 18.26 -31.94 26.32
C ARG A 188 17.94 -33.26 25.60
N LEU A 189 18.08 -33.30 24.28
CA LEU A 189 17.76 -34.46 23.44
C LEU A 189 19.00 -35.08 22.76
N SER A 190 20.20 -34.51 22.98
CA SER A 190 21.51 -35.09 22.63
C SER A 190 22.22 -35.59 23.88
#